data_AF-A0A8C5HA26-F1
#
_entry.id   AF-A0A8C5HA26-F1
#
_cell.length_a   1.000
_cell.length_b   1.000
_cell.length_c   1.000
_cell.angle_alpha   90.00
_cell.angle_beta   90.00
_cell.angle_gamma   90.00
#
_symmetry.space_group_name_H-M   'P 1'
#
loop_
_entity.id
_entity.type
_entity.pdbx_description
1 polymer ?
#
loop_
_entity_poly.entity_id
_entity_poly.type
_entity_poly.pdbx_seq_one_letter_code
_entity_poly.pdbx_strand_id
1 'polypeptide(L)'
;MLVYITLLYSRVPPSCLPIVYHPDYNITFIGLEKLHPFDSGKWGKVIRFLKEAIKRRVELDWATEDSEYLQKVELHSEGALNEVRPDIIVYNAGTDVLDGDPLGGLSISPQGIIKRDELVFRAARRRGIPILMVTSGGYQKKTARIIADSILNLHQQGLIGPEGEGEGSAPMVTHMVGGAGSAGSAHTAV
;
A
#
# COMPACT_ATOMS: atom_id res chain seq x y z
N MET A 1 -4.82 33.45 -1.00
CA MET A 1 -4.34 32.20 -1.60
C MET A 1 -2.92 31.95 -1.08
N LEU A 2 -2.77 31.15 -0.03
CA LEU A 2 -1.48 30.89 0.63
C LEU A 2 -0.79 29.72 -0.07
N VAL A 3 0.24 30.02 -0.85
CA VAL A 3 1.15 29.02 -1.41
C VAL A 3 2.27 28.82 -0.40
N TYR A 4 2.27 27.67 0.30
CA TYR A 4 3.42 27.25 1.08
C TYR A 4 4.49 26.72 0.13
N ILE A 5 5.50 27.55 -0.15
CA ILE A 5 6.72 27.12 -0.85
C ILE A 5 7.66 26.53 0.20
N THR A 6 7.75 25.20 0.26
CA THR A 6 8.86 24.52 0.95
C THR A 6 10.12 24.58 0.10
N LEU A 7 11.14 25.30 0.57
CA LEU A 7 12.47 25.42 -0.04
C LEU A 7 13.40 24.22 0.28
N LEU A 8 12.87 23.00 0.41
CA LEU A 8 13.68 21.89 0.93
C LEU A 8 14.49 21.12 -0.14
N TYR A 9 14.17 21.24 -1.44
CA TYR A 9 14.84 20.45 -2.48
C TYR A 9 15.04 21.20 -3.79
N SER A 10 15.71 22.36 -3.76
CA SER A 10 15.95 23.13 -4.99
C SER A 10 17.30 22.85 -5.68
N ARG A 11 18.16 21.94 -5.21
CA ARG A 11 19.36 21.49 -5.97
C ARG A 11 20.02 20.27 -5.32
N VAL A 12 19.84 19.08 -5.90
CA VAL A 12 20.76 17.97 -5.68
C VAL A 12 21.87 18.12 -6.74
N PRO A 13 23.15 18.33 -6.35
CA PRO A 13 24.26 18.42 -7.29
C PRO A 13 24.39 17.13 -8.12
N PRO A 14 24.83 17.20 -9.40
CA PRO A 14 25.10 16.03 -10.23
C PRO A 14 26.14 15.05 -9.65
N SER A 15 26.87 15.45 -8.61
CA SER A 15 27.85 14.67 -7.88
C SER A 15 27.26 13.81 -6.75
N CYS A 16 25.97 13.93 -6.45
CA CYS A 16 25.32 13.14 -5.41
C CYS A 16 24.83 11.82 -6.00
N LEU A 17 25.61 10.76 -5.79
CA LEU A 17 25.21 9.39 -6.13
C LEU A 17 24.14 8.88 -5.15
N PRO A 18 23.21 8.02 -5.60
CA PRO A 18 22.26 7.35 -4.71
C PRO A 18 23.02 6.52 -3.68
N ILE A 19 22.53 6.50 -2.43
CA ILE A 19 23.07 5.60 -1.41
C ILE A 19 22.58 4.19 -1.75
N VAL A 20 23.41 3.47 -2.51
CA VAL A 20 23.28 2.03 -2.73
C VAL A 20 24.02 1.34 -1.59
N TYR A 21 23.47 0.27 -1.02
CA TYR A 21 24.20 -0.56 -0.05
C TYR A 21 24.78 -1.78 -0.79
N HIS A 22 26.09 -1.98 -0.67
CA HIS A 22 26.83 -3.16 -1.11
C HIS A 22 27.65 -3.65 0.09
N PRO A 23 27.81 -4.98 0.31
CA PRO A 23 28.64 -5.50 1.39
C PRO A 23 30.09 -4.98 1.37
N ASP A 24 30.61 -4.59 0.20
CA ASP A 24 31.94 -3.99 0.05
C ASP A 24 32.02 -2.54 0.57
N TYR A 25 30.89 -1.87 0.84
CA TYR A 25 30.87 -0.56 1.50
C TYR A 25 31.08 -0.64 3.01
N ASN A 26 31.16 -1.85 3.57
CA ASN A 26 31.61 -2.02 4.95
C ASN A 26 33.08 -1.60 5.05
N ILE A 27 33.32 -0.40 5.55
CA ILE A 27 34.66 0.04 5.91
C ILE A 27 35.10 -0.82 7.10
N THR A 28 36.23 -1.52 6.94
CA THR A 28 36.88 -2.28 8.01
C THR A 28 38.22 -1.61 8.31
N PHE A 29 38.40 -1.16 9.54
CA PHE A 29 39.63 -0.50 9.96
C PHE A 29 39.96 -0.86 11.40
N ILE A 30 40.64 -2.00 11.58
CA ILE A 30 41.20 -2.44 12.88
C ILE A 30 40.16 -2.35 14.03
N GLY A 31 38.88 -2.64 13.76
CA GLY A 31 37.81 -2.63 14.77
C GLY A 31 37.17 -1.27 15.05
N LEU A 32 37.65 -0.18 14.44
CA LEU A 32 37.06 1.16 14.54
C LEU A 32 35.61 1.17 14.03
N GLU A 33 35.32 0.30 13.06
CA GLU A 33 34.00 0.08 12.48
C GLU A 33 32.99 -0.57 13.44
N LYS A 34 33.39 -0.91 14.67
CA LYS A 34 32.51 -1.48 15.70
C LYS A 34 32.17 -0.46 16.79
N LEU A 35 32.67 0.78 16.67
CA LEU A 35 32.33 1.86 17.59
C LEU A 35 30.92 2.39 17.30
N HIS A 36 30.18 2.78 18.34
CA HIS A 36 28.77 3.17 18.27
C HIS A 36 28.40 4.18 17.15
N PRO A 37 29.22 5.22 16.84
CA PRO A 37 28.93 6.13 15.73
C PRO A 37 29.39 5.62 14.34
N PHE A 38 30.18 4.54 14.28
CA PHE A 38 30.80 4.00 13.06
C PHE A 38 30.44 2.53 12.78
N ASP A 39 29.37 1.98 13.38
CA ASP A 39 28.92 0.59 13.15
C ASP A 39 28.49 0.38 11.68
N SER A 40 29.48 0.26 10.79
CA SER A 40 29.28 0.04 9.35
C SER A 40 28.65 -1.33 9.10
N GLY A 41 28.91 -2.30 10.00
CA GLY A 41 28.30 -3.63 10.00
C GLY A 41 26.85 -3.67 10.49
N LYS A 42 26.28 -2.56 10.99
CA LYS A 42 24.89 -2.51 11.49
C LYS A 42 23.90 -2.89 10.39
N TRP A 43 24.05 -2.29 9.21
CA TRP A 43 23.17 -2.55 8.07
C TRP A 43 23.30 -3.97 7.55
N GLY A 44 24.52 -4.54 7.56
CA GLY A 44 24.77 -5.95 7.23
C GLY A 44 24.06 -6.93 8.16
N LYS A 45 24.00 -6.63 9.47
CA LYS A 45 23.24 -7.46 10.43
C LYS A 45 21.74 -7.30 10.20
N VAL A 46 21.25 -6.06 10.04
CA VAL A 46 19.83 -5.76 9.80
C VAL A 46 19.33 -6.47 8.54
N ILE A 47 20.05 -6.36 7.41
CA ILE A 47 19.64 -7.02 6.16
C ILE A 47 19.61 -8.54 6.28
N ARG A 48 20.53 -9.15 7.05
CA ARG A 48 20.53 -10.60 7.30
C ARG A 48 19.26 -11.02 8.04
N PHE A 49 18.92 -10.36 9.14
CA PHE A 49 17.70 -10.65 9.89
C PHE A 49 16.44 -10.39 9.05
N LEU A 50 16.42 -9.32 8.26
CA LEU A 50 15.29 -9.05 7.36
C LEU A 50 15.12 -10.14 6.31
N LYS A 51 16.21 -10.63 5.70
CA LYS A 51 16.15 -11.71 4.70
C LYS A 51 15.58 -13.00 5.29
N GLU A 52 15.94 -13.36 6.52
CA GLU A 52 15.39 -14.52 7.21
C GLU A 52 13.89 -14.34 7.58
N ALA A 53 13.46 -13.10 7.81
CA ALA A 53 12.08 -12.77 8.16
C ALA A 53 11.13 -12.67 6.94
N ILE A 54 11.65 -12.49 5.72
CA ILE A 54 10.83 -12.42 4.50
C ILE A 54 10.29 -13.81 4.17
N LYS A 55 9.01 -14.03 4.50
CA LYS A 55 8.30 -15.29 4.21
C LYS A 55 7.87 -15.43 2.75
N ARG A 56 7.64 -14.30 2.07
CA ARG A 56 7.26 -14.29 0.66
C ARG A 56 8.10 -13.29 -0.12
N ARG A 57 8.85 -13.81 -1.08
CA ARG A 57 9.65 -13.07 -2.05
C ARG A 57 9.00 -13.20 -3.42
N VAL A 58 8.83 -12.08 -4.10
CA VAL A 58 8.23 -12.01 -5.44
C VAL A 58 9.23 -11.30 -6.35
N GLU A 59 9.75 -12.04 -7.32
CA GLU A 59 10.70 -11.48 -8.29
C GLU A 59 9.95 -10.87 -9.48
N LEU A 60 10.47 -9.76 -9.97
CA LEU A 60 10.01 -9.04 -11.14
C LEU A 60 11.18 -8.88 -12.10
N ASP A 61 10.90 -9.04 -13.38
CA ASP A 61 11.91 -8.88 -14.42
C ASP A 61 12.08 -7.40 -14.76
N TRP A 62 13.21 -7.08 -15.38
CA TRP A 62 13.44 -5.72 -15.86
C TRP A 62 12.35 -5.31 -16.86
N ALA A 63 11.90 -4.06 -16.76
CA ALA A 63 10.84 -3.51 -17.59
C ALA A 63 9.47 -4.21 -17.47
N THR A 64 9.20 -4.95 -16.38
CA THR A 64 7.84 -5.47 -16.12
C THR A 64 6.81 -4.34 -16.21
N GLU A 65 5.73 -4.61 -16.94
CA GLU A 65 4.63 -3.68 -17.21
C GLU A 65 3.45 -3.90 -16.25
N ASP A 66 2.46 -2.99 -16.32
CA ASP A 66 1.30 -2.92 -15.42
C ASP A 66 0.58 -4.27 -15.23
N SER A 67 0.27 -4.99 -16.31
CA SER A 67 -0.58 -6.19 -16.25
C SER A 67 0.06 -7.28 -15.37
N GLU A 68 1.32 -7.62 -15.66
CA GLU A 68 2.06 -8.64 -14.90
C GLU A 68 2.30 -8.18 -13.46
N TYR A 69 2.69 -6.92 -13.29
CA TYR A 69 2.96 -6.35 -11.98
C TYR A 69 1.72 -6.38 -11.07
N LEU A 70 0.59 -5.89 -11.55
CA LEU A 70 -0.65 -5.84 -10.80
C LEU A 70 -1.19 -7.24 -10.49
N GLN A 71 -1.06 -8.19 -11.42
CA GLN A 71 -1.41 -9.59 -11.18
C GLN A 71 -0.58 -10.19 -10.03
N LYS A 72 0.74 -9.96 -10.03
CA LYS A 72 1.63 -10.42 -8.96
C LYS A 72 1.30 -9.74 -7.62
N VAL A 73 1.03 -8.43 -7.62
CA VAL A 73 0.62 -7.69 -6.42
C VAL A 73 -0.65 -8.27 -5.82
N GLU A 74 -1.70 -8.46 -6.62
CA GLU A 74 -2.97 -9.01 -6.15
C GLU A 74 -2.79 -10.43 -5.60
N LEU A 75 -2.18 -11.33 -6.38
CA LEU A 75 -1.97 -12.72 -5.99
C LEU A 75 -1.20 -12.85 -4.67
N HIS A 76 -0.11 -12.11 -4.53
CA HIS A 76 0.80 -12.28 -3.39
C HIS A 76 0.38 -11.50 -2.15
N SER A 77 -0.34 -10.37 -2.29
CA SER A 77 -0.93 -9.66 -1.15
C SER A 77 -2.09 -10.48 -0.56
N GLU A 78 -2.98 -11.02 -1.38
CA GLU A 78 -4.05 -11.91 -0.95
C GLU A 78 -3.50 -13.18 -0.29
N GLY A 79 -2.51 -13.82 -0.94
CA GLY A 79 -1.83 -14.96 -0.36
C GLY A 79 -1.17 -14.64 0.98
N ALA A 80 -0.75 -13.40 1.25
CA ALA A 80 -0.03 -13.05 2.48
C ALA A 80 -1.02 -12.96 3.62
N LEU A 81 -2.11 -12.25 3.37
CA LEU A 81 -3.18 -12.07 4.33
C LEU A 81 -4.04 -13.34 4.53
N ASN A 82 -3.83 -14.37 3.72
CA ASN A 82 -4.40 -15.71 3.95
C ASN A 82 -3.50 -16.56 4.87
N GLU A 83 -2.19 -16.40 4.78
CA GLU A 83 -1.22 -17.14 5.61
C GLU A 83 -1.00 -16.51 6.98
N VAL A 84 -1.06 -15.17 7.06
CA VAL A 84 -0.90 -14.42 8.29
C VAL A 84 -2.14 -13.58 8.57
N ARG A 85 -2.49 -13.45 9.85
CA ARG A 85 -3.53 -12.54 10.34
C ARG A 85 -2.88 -11.40 11.13
N PRO A 86 -2.37 -10.36 10.44
CA PRO A 86 -1.70 -9.26 11.13
C PRO A 86 -2.74 -8.36 11.82
N ASP A 87 -2.38 -7.83 12.98
CA ASP A 87 -3.17 -6.79 13.67
C ASP A 87 -3.07 -5.42 12.97
N ILE A 88 -1.99 -5.20 12.22
CA ILE A 88 -1.75 -3.98 11.44
C ILE A 88 -0.89 -4.28 10.21
N ILE A 89 -1.16 -3.60 9.10
CA ILE A 89 -0.34 -3.62 7.89
C ILE A 89 0.45 -2.30 7.79
N VAL A 90 1.78 -2.40 7.67
CA VAL A 90 2.62 -1.27 7.26
C VAL A 90 2.94 -1.45 5.78
N TYR A 91 2.35 -0.59 4.94
CA TYR A 91 2.48 -0.64 3.50
C TYR A 91 3.49 0.41 3.01
N ASN A 92 4.68 -0.06 2.63
CA ASN A 92 5.75 0.78 2.08
C ASN A 92 5.52 1.02 0.58
N ALA A 93 4.89 2.16 0.25
CA ALA A 93 4.40 2.47 -1.09
C ALA A 93 5.41 3.34 -1.88
N GLY A 94 6.51 2.73 -2.33
CA GLY A 94 7.46 3.39 -3.23
C GLY A 94 6.88 3.59 -4.63
N THR A 95 7.27 4.65 -5.34
CA THR A 95 6.96 4.87 -6.76
C THR A 95 8.19 4.71 -7.65
N ASP A 96 9.27 4.14 -7.13
CA ASP A 96 10.48 3.80 -7.90
C ASP A 96 10.20 2.76 -8.99
N VAL A 97 9.10 2.02 -8.90
CA VAL A 97 8.58 1.15 -9.98
C VAL A 97 8.08 1.90 -11.22
N LEU A 98 7.94 3.23 -11.15
CA LEU A 98 7.40 4.05 -12.24
C LEU A 98 8.34 4.03 -13.45
N ASP A 99 7.76 3.94 -14.65
CA ASP A 99 8.50 4.02 -15.91
C ASP A 99 9.40 5.27 -15.96
N GLY A 100 10.67 5.03 -16.31
CA GLY A 100 11.73 6.02 -16.35
C GLY A 100 12.33 6.42 -15.00
N ASP A 101 12.00 5.72 -13.89
CA ASP A 101 12.67 5.95 -12.62
C ASP A 101 14.13 5.45 -12.69
N PRO A 102 15.11 6.24 -12.23
CA PRO A 102 16.52 5.89 -12.38
C PRO A 102 16.96 4.67 -11.56
N LEU A 103 16.20 4.23 -10.56
CA LEU A 103 16.60 3.15 -9.64
C LEU A 103 15.75 1.89 -9.73
N GLY A 104 14.45 1.98 -10.05
CA GLY A 104 13.55 0.82 -9.93
C GLY A 104 13.47 -0.11 -11.14
N GLY A 105 13.76 0.38 -12.36
CA GLY A 105 13.93 -0.49 -13.54
C GLY A 105 12.68 -1.21 -14.06
N LEU A 106 11.49 -0.83 -13.60
CA LEU A 106 10.21 -1.35 -14.10
C LEU A 106 9.53 -0.32 -15.02
N SER A 107 8.52 -0.78 -15.77
CA SER A 107 7.79 0.02 -16.76
C SER A 107 6.35 0.29 -16.30
N ILE A 108 6.15 0.57 -15.00
CA ILE A 108 4.81 0.76 -14.44
C ILE A 108 4.31 2.17 -14.76
N SER A 109 3.05 2.28 -15.20
CA SER A 109 2.42 3.56 -15.49
C SER A 109 1.96 4.27 -14.21
N PRO A 110 1.67 5.59 -14.25
CA PRO A 110 1.02 6.28 -13.15
C PRO A 110 -0.29 5.60 -12.70
N GLN A 111 -1.08 5.12 -13.64
CA GLN A 111 -2.33 4.40 -13.39
C GLN A 111 -2.06 3.05 -12.74
N GLY A 112 -1.00 2.35 -13.14
CA GLY A 112 -0.53 1.12 -12.51
C GLY A 112 -0.22 1.34 -11.02
N ILE A 113 0.44 2.43 -10.66
CA ILE A 113 0.74 2.75 -9.25
C ILE A 113 -0.54 3.02 -8.45
N ILE A 114 -1.45 3.83 -8.99
CA ILE A 114 -2.76 4.11 -8.35
C ILE A 114 -3.53 2.80 -8.14
N LYS A 115 -3.54 1.93 -9.16
CA LYS A 115 -4.25 0.66 -9.09
C LYS A 115 -3.61 -0.32 -8.10
N ARG A 116 -2.29 -0.35 -8.02
CA ARG A 116 -1.54 -1.14 -7.04
C ARG A 116 -1.96 -0.76 -5.61
N ASP A 117 -1.95 0.53 -5.30
CA ASP A 117 -2.31 1.01 -3.96
C ASP A 117 -3.78 0.65 -3.65
N GLU A 118 -4.68 0.81 -4.62
CA GLU A 118 -6.08 0.40 -4.49
C GLU A 118 -6.23 -1.10 -4.19
N LEU A 119 -5.52 -1.98 -4.89
CA LEU A 119 -5.57 -3.43 -4.67
C LEU A 119 -5.16 -3.79 -3.24
N VAL A 120 -4.06 -3.22 -2.74
CA VAL A 120 -3.56 -3.47 -1.39
C VAL A 120 -4.55 -2.97 -0.34
N PHE A 121 -5.10 -1.76 -0.51
CA PHE A 121 -6.09 -1.22 0.43
C PHE A 121 -7.40 -1.99 0.41
N ARG A 122 -7.89 -2.45 -0.76
CA ARG A 122 -9.06 -3.34 -0.84
C ARG A 122 -8.80 -4.66 -0.11
N ALA A 123 -7.63 -5.26 -0.27
CA ALA A 123 -7.25 -6.50 0.40
C ALA A 123 -7.28 -6.36 1.94
N ALA A 124 -6.76 -5.25 2.46
CA ALA A 124 -6.79 -4.92 3.89
C ALA A 124 -8.21 -4.63 4.38
N ARG A 125 -8.96 -3.77 3.67
CA ARG A 125 -10.33 -3.36 4.03
C ARG A 125 -11.28 -4.55 4.08
N ARG A 126 -11.23 -5.46 3.11
CA ARG A 126 -12.06 -6.69 3.08
C ARG A 126 -11.87 -7.57 4.31
N ARG A 127 -10.69 -7.51 4.94
CA ARG A 127 -10.34 -8.30 6.13
C ARG A 127 -10.49 -7.50 7.42
N GLY A 128 -10.91 -6.24 7.36
CA GLY A 128 -11.01 -5.35 8.52
C GLY A 128 -9.66 -5.06 9.18
N ILE A 129 -8.54 -5.15 8.45
CA ILE A 129 -7.20 -4.96 9.00
C ILE A 129 -6.80 -3.48 8.85
N PRO A 130 -6.42 -2.79 9.94
CA PRO A 130 -5.86 -1.45 9.86
C PRO A 130 -4.60 -1.41 9.00
N ILE A 131 -4.51 -0.43 8.10
CA ILE A 131 -3.38 -0.26 7.19
C ILE A 131 -2.81 1.16 7.31
N LEU A 132 -1.48 1.25 7.44
CA LEU A 132 -0.70 2.47 7.43
C LEU A 132 0.14 2.51 6.15
N MET A 133 -0.12 3.49 5.29
CA MET A 133 0.70 3.75 4.11
C MET A 133 1.88 4.66 4.46
N VAL A 134 3.08 4.25 4.08
CA VAL A 134 4.31 5.03 4.18
C VAL A 134 4.81 5.30 2.77
N THR A 135 4.93 6.56 2.39
CA THR A 135 5.53 6.95 1.10
C THR A 135 7.02 6.65 1.13
N SER A 136 7.54 6.01 0.09
CA SER A 136 8.93 5.54 0.05
C SER A 136 9.69 6.10 -1.16
N GLY A 137 10.60 5.32 -1.75
CA GLY A 137 11.34 5.64 -2.97
C GLY A 137 10.46 6.17 -4.11
N GLY A 138 11.09 6.74 -5.13
CA GLY A 138 10.40 7.49 -6.18
C GLY A 138 11.16 8.76 -6.48
N TYR A 139 11.94 8.74 -7.54
CA TYR A 139 13.01 9.71 -7.79
C TYR A 139 12.71 10.62 -8.98
N GLN A 140 11.47 10.61 -9.46
CA GLN A 140 10.98 11.47 -10.52
C GLN A 140 10.18 12.65 -9.96
N LYS A 141 10.30 13.83 -10.57
CA LYS A 141 9.54 15.03 -10.16
C LYS A 141 8.01 14.82 -10.20
N LYS A 142 7.54 13.93 -11.07
CA LYS A 142 6.11 13.61 -11.26
C LYS A 142 5.52 12.74 -10.14
N THR A 143 6.35 12.07 -9.33
CA THR A 143 5.94 11.15 -8.27
C THR A 143 4.96 11.76 -7.27
N ALA A 144 5.21 12.99 -6.80
CA ALA A 144 4.37 13.61 -5.79
C ALA A 144 2.91 13.77 -6.26
N ARG A 145 2.71 14.06 -7.55
CA ARG A 145 1.37 14.15 -8.14
C ARG A 145 0.69 12.79 -8.18
N ILE A 146 1.42 11.73 -8.55
CA ILE A 146 0.89 10.37 -8.63
C ILE A 146 0.48 9.87 -7.24
N ILE A 147 1.26 10.15 -6.20
CA ILE A 147 0.90 9.84 -4.81
C ILE A 147 -0.38 10.56 -4.41
N ALA A 148 -0.50 11.85 -4.74
CA ALA A 148 -1.72 12.61 -4.45
C ALA A 148 -2.94 12.03 -5.18
N ASP A 149 -2.80 11.70 -6.47
CA ASP A 149 -3.86 11.09 -7.28
C ASP A 149 -4.25 9.69 -6.74
N SER A 150 -3.27 8.91 -6.24
CA SER A 150 -3.51 7.64 -5.55
C SER A 150 -4.34 7.81 -4.27
N ILE A 151 -3.97 8.75 -3.40
CA ILE A 151 -4.70 9.05 -2.16
C ILE A 151 -6.14 9.52 -2.48
N LEU A 152 -6.29 10.38 -3.49
CA LEU A 152 -7.63 10.82 -3.94
C LEU A 152 -8.46 9.65 -4.45
N ASN A 153 -7.87 8.73 -5.23
CA ASN A 153 -8.54 7.51 -5.67
C ASN A 153 -8.99 6.65 -4.47
N LEU A 154 -8.10 6.39 -3.51
CA LEU A 154 -8.44 5.62 -2.30
C LEU A 154 -9.62 6.24 -1.54
N HIS A 155 -9.65 7.57 -1.42
CA HIS A 155 -10.73 8.28 -0.76
C HIS A 155 -12.05 8.18 -1.55
N GLN A 156 -12.01 8.40 -2.86
CA GLN A 156 -13.17 8.26 -3.75
C GLN A 156 -13.76 6.85 -3.74
N GLN A 157 -12.91 5.83 -3.57
CA GLN A 157 -13.32 4.42 -3.46
C GLN A 157 -13.81 4.05 -2.05
N GLY A 158 -13.86 4.99 -1.09
CA GLY A 158 -14.26 4.72 0.29
C GLY A 158 -13.31 3.80 1.05
N LEU A 159 -12.05 3.68 0.60
CA LEU A 159 -11.02 2.84 1.23
C LEU A 159 -10.27 3.56 2.35
N ILE A 160 -10.33 4.89 2.35
CA ILE A 160 -9.80 5.77 3.41
C ILE A 160 -10.78 6.92 3.69
N GLY A 161 -10.74 7.42 4.92
CA GLY A 161 -11.67 8.45 5.40
C GLY A 161 -12.68 7.88 6.41
N PRO A 162 -13.53 8.74 6.99
CA PRO A 162 -14.61 8.28 7.86
C PRO A 162 -15.46 7.28 7.09
N GLU A 163 -15.85 6.19 7.75
CA GLU A 163 -16.84 5.29 7.17
C GLU A 163 -18.07 6.13 6.87
N GLY A 164 -18.38 6.32 5.59
CA GLY A 164 -19.66 6.88 5.21
C GLY A 164 -20.72 5.98 5.86
N GLU A 165 -21.61 6.60 6.63
CA GLU A 165 -22.96 6.09 6.82
C GLU A 165 -23.43 5.61 5.46
N GLY A 166 -23.44 4.29 5.26
CA GLY A 166 -23.99 3.71 4.06
C GLY A 166 -25.43 4.22 3.97
N GLU A 167 -25.77 4.80 2.81
CA GLU A 167 -27.16 4.90 2.41
C GLU A 167 -27.86 3.59 2.75
N GLY A 168 -28.99 3.72 3.44
CA GLY A 168 -29.52 2.72 4.34
C GLY A 168 -29.52 1.29 3.79
N SER A 169 -29.22 0.35 4.69
CA SER A 169 -29.85 -0.95 4.63
C SER A 169 -31.36 -0.73 4.44
N ALA A 170 -31.87 -0.92 3.23
CA ALA A 170 -33.29 -1.07 3.00
C ALA A 170 -33.78 -2.17 3.96
N PRO A 171 -34.85 -1.95 4.73
CA PRO A 171 -35.36 -3.01 5.57
C PRO A 171 -35.74 -4.17 4.66
N MET A 172 -35.32 -5.38 5.02
CA MET A 172 -35.84 -6.59 4.41
C MET A 172 -37.36 -6.55 4.52
N VAL A 173 -38.03 -6.29 3.39
CA VAL A 173 -39.47 -6.47 3.29
C VAL A 173 -39.70 -7.98 3.34
N THR A 174 -40.06 -8.46 4.52
CA THR A 174 -40.60 -9.81 4.68
C THR A 174 -41.89 -9.88 3.89
N HIS A 175 -41.82 -10.42 2.66
CA HIS A 175 -43.00 -10.88 1.94
C HIS A 175 -43.60 -12.05 2.71
N MET A 176 -44.51 -11.77 3.65
CA MET A 176 -45.49 -12.77 4.08
C MET A 176 -46.51 -12.92 2.95
N VAL A 177 -46.34 -13.98 2.18
CA VAL A 177 -47.34 -14.46 1.22
C VAL A 177 -48.59 -14.85 2.01
N GLY A 178 -49.69 -14.12 1.77
CA GLY A 178 -51.00 -14.42 2.31
C GLY A 178 -51.53 -15.75 1.78
N GLY A 179 -51.87 -16.65 2.70
CA GLY A 179 -52.75 -17.79 2.47
C GLY A 179 -54.20 -17.39 2.77
N ALA A 180 -55.10 -17.76 1.86
CA ALA A 180 -56.53 -17.47 1.90
C ALA A 180 -57.33 -18.38 2.84
N GLY A 181 -58.51 -17.89 3.27
CA GLY A 181 -59.60 -18.63 3.93
C GLY A 181 -59.64 -18.42 5.45
N SER A 182 -60.75 -18.20 6.15
CA SER A 182 -62.18 -18.23 5.81
C SER A 182 -62.99 -17.54 6.93
N ALA A 183 -64.20 -17.11 6.57
CA ALA A 183 -65.30 -16.53 7.36
C ALA A 183 -65.41 -16.84 8.87
N GLY A 184 -65.87 -15.87 9.66
CA GLY A 184 -66.42 -16.14 10.99
C GLY A 184 -66.73 -14.95 11.91
N SER A 185 -67.95 -14.41 11.77
CA SER A 185 -68.79 -13.82 12.83
C SER A 185 -68.41 -12.48 13.48
N ALA A 186 -69.40 -11.58 13.45
CA ALA A 186 -69.46 -10.32 14.14
C ALA A 186 -69.67 -10.49 15.65
N HIS A 187 -69.11 -9.58 16.46
CA HIS A 187 -69.75 -9.07 17.66
C HIS A 187 -69.18 -7.68 18.07
N THR A 188 -70.11 -6.73 18.16
CA THR A 188 -70.02 -5.39 18.74
C THR A 188 -69.78 -5.44 20.26
N ALA A 189 -68.95 -4.55 20.82
CA ALA A 189 -69.32 -3.55 21.84
C ALA A 189 -68.14 -3.05 22.70
N VAL A 190 -68.16 -1.73 22.88
CA VAL A 190 -67.46 -0.83 23.84
C VAL A 190 -65.98 -0.56 23.60
#